data_AF-A0A971PJF6-F1
#
_entry.id   AF-A0A971PJF6-F1
#
_cell.length_a   1.000
_cell.length_b   1.000
_cell.length_c   1.000
_cell.angle_alpha   90.00
_cell.angle_beta   90.00
_cell.angle_gamma   90.00
#
_symmetry.space_group_name_H-M   'P 1'
#
loop_
_entity.id
_entity.type
_entity.pdbx_description
1 polymer ?
#
loop_
_entity_poly.entity_id
_entity_poly.type
_entity_poly.pdbx_seq_one_letter_code
_entity_poly.pdbx_strand_id
1 'polypeptide(L)'
;MNKLALAFASVCFGSSLLAADARVRLATGGLLILAAAFADRRSLTAFGSWKLWLFPLLFIVASPLFLGEPRTSLLGLPYSPEQLGRGALFLFHAYCFVVFGALVSGAFSLREVMRASERLGMGGVGLRVALGPAAAKIVSRMVRETWATYRMERPSLLPAARDCLILFGAIARNTALIAERISILFYLRNVRVGAAGRGGRGR
;
A
#
# COMPACT_ATOMS: atom_id res chain seq x y z
N MET A 1 -17.31 11.51 -0.65
CA MET A 1 -16.30 12.29 0.09
C MET A 1 -16.28 13.73 -0.46
N ASN A 2 -16.10 14.75 0.38
CA ASN A 2 -16.06 16.14 -0.09
C ASN A 2 -14.77 16.38 -0.91
N LYS A 3 -14.90 16.90 -2.13
CA LYS A 3 -13.77 17.20 -3.03
C LYS A 3 -12.77 18.17 -2.40
N LEU A 4 -13.25 19.09 -1.55
CA LEU A 4 -12.40 20.03 -0.81
C LEU A 4 -11.51 19.32 0.22
N ALA A 5 -12.05 18.30 0.92
CA ALA A 5 -11.27 17.52 1.88
C ALA A 5 -10.16 16.72 1.19
N LEU A 6 -10.44 16.17 0.01
CA LEU A 6 -9.44 15.47 -0.80
C LEU A 6 -8.35 16.42 -1.31
N ALA A 7 -8.74 17.59 -1.81
CA ALA A 7 -7.80 18.60 -2.28
C ALA A 7 -6.89 19.07 -1.13
N PHE A 8 -7.46 19.37 0.04
CA PHE A 8 -6.71 19.71 1.24
C PHE A 8 -5.75 18.59 1.65
N ALA A 9 -6.24 17.34 1.74
CA ALA A 9 -5.40 16.18 2.04
C ALA A 9 -4.25 16.01 1.05
N SER A 10 -4.49 16.26 -0.25
CA SER A 10 -3.45 16.18 -1.29
C SER A 10 -2.37 17.24 -1.11
N VAL A 11 -2.75 18.48 -0.76
CA VAL A 11 -1.81 19.56 -0.43
C VAL A 11 -1.00 19.19 0.81
N CYS A 12 -1.66 18.77 1.89
CA CYS A 12 -0.99 18.35 3.13
C CYS A 12 0.00 17.20 2.89
N PHE A 13 -0.38 16.21 2.07
CA PHE A 13 0.49 15.09 1.71
C PHE A 13 1.71 15.56 0.89
N GLY A 14 1.49 16.41 -0.13
CA GLY A 14 2.58 16.99 -0.93
C GLY A 14 3.54 17.81 -0.08
N SER A 15 3.02 18.67 0.80
CA SER A 15 3.83 19.46 1.74
C SER A 15 4.58 18.58 2.74
N SER A 16 3.97 17.50 3.22
CA SER A 16 4.62 16.54 4.12
C SER A 16 5.84 15.89 3.46
N LEU A 17 5.76 15.56 2.17
CA LEU A 17 6.87 14.93 1.45
C LEU A 17 7.97 15.92 1.04
N LEU A 18 7.59 17.13 0.62
CA LEU A 18 8.49 18.04 -0.09
C LEU A 18 9.07 19.15 0.79
N ALA A 19 8.51 19.44 1.97
CA ALA A 19 9.03 20.51 2.82
C ALA A 19 10.49 20.26 3.21
N ALA A 20 11.32 21.30 3.27
CA ALA A 20 12.72 21.15 3.71
C ALA A 20 12.83 20.92 5.23
N ASP A 21 11.95 21.56 6.01
CA ASP A 21 11.93 21.50 7.47
C ASP A 21 11.12 20.30 7.98
N ALA A 22 11.74 19.47 8.83
CA ALA A 22 11.10 18.32 9.45
C ALA A 22 9.85 18.67 10.29
N ARG A 23 9.82 19.84 10.95
CA ARG A 23 8.65 20.31 11.71
C ARG A 23 7.46 20.56 10.80
N VAL A 24 7.71 21.17 9.65
CA VAL A 24 6.68 21.40 8.63
C VAL A 24 6.18 20.08 8.06
N ARG A 25 7.07 19.11 7.82
CA ARG A 25 6.67 17.75 7.39
C ARG A 25 5.74 17.08 8.39
N LEU A 26 6.11 17.11 9.67
CA LEU A 26 5.31 16.51 10.75
C LEU A 26 3.97 17.22 10.92
N ALA A 27 3.95 18.56 10.90
CA ALA A 27 2.72 19.33 11.04
C ALA A 27 1.75 19.07 9.88
N THR A 28 2.25 19.07 8.64
CA THR A 28 1.41 18.86 7.46
C THR A 28 0.95 17.40 7.32
N GLY A 29 1.80 16.42 7.67
CA GLY A 29 1.37 15.03 7.78
C GLY A 29 0.35 14.82 8.92
N GLY A 30 0.46 15.54 10.04
CA GLY A 30 -0.52 15.53 11.12
C GLY A 30 -1.86 16.10 10.69
N LEU A 31 -1.85 17.20 9.93
CA LEU A 31 -3.06 17.78 9.32
C LEU A 31 -3.72 16.84 8.32
N LEU A 32 -2.93 16.09 7.55
CA LEU A 32 -3.45 15.02 6.67
C LEU A 32 -4.16 13.94 7.49
N ILE A 33 -3.57 13.48 8.60
CA ILE A 33 -4.18 12.46 9.48
C ILE A 33 -5.50 12.99 10.07
N LEU A 34 -5.52 14.25 10.52
CA LEU A 34 -6.74 14.90 11.01
C LEU A 34 -7.81 14.98 9.91
N ALA A 35 -7.43 15.43 8.72
CA ALA A 35 -8.34 15.49 7.57
C ALA A 35 -8.92 14.11 7.25
N ALA A 36 -8.10 13.05 7.31
CA ALA A 36 -8.55 11.68 7.14
C ALA A 36 -9.50 11.23 8.27
N ALA A 37 -9.22 11.60 9.52
CA ALA A 37 -10.07 11.29 10.66
C ALA A 37 -11.48 11.88 10.53
N PHE A 38 -11.60 13.08 9.95
CA PHE A 38 -12.89 13.74 9.70
C PHE A 38 -13.58 13.26 8.41
N ALA A 39 -12.82 12.93 7.38
CA ALA A 39 -13.39 12.55 6.08
C ALA A 39 -13.79 11.06 6.00
N ASP A 40 -12.92 10.16 6.48
CA ASP A 40 -13.17 8.72 6.50
C ASP A 40 -12.26 8.03 7.54
N ARG A 41 -12.82 7.75 8.72
CA ARG A 41 -12.09 7.07 9.81
C ARG A 41 -11.55 5.69 9.42
N ARG A 42 -12.14 5.02 8.43
CA ARG A 42 -11.64 3.71 7.98
C ARG A 42 -10.26 3.82 7.36
N SER A 43 -9.97 4.95 6.72
CA SER A 43 -8.66 5.26 6.14
C SER A 43 -7.53 5.26 7.18
N LEU A 44 -7.80 5.62 8.45
CA LEU A 44 -6.81 5.58 9.53
C LEU A 44 -6.39 4.16 9.91
N THR A 45 -7.27 3.19 9.70
CA THR A 45 -7.04 1.77 9.99
C THR A 45 -6.38 1.02 8.83
N ALA A 46 -6.14 1.70 7.69
CA ALA A 46 -5.60 1.06 6.49
C ALA A 46 -4.16 0.56 6.66
N PHE A 47 -3.36 1.19 7.53
CA PHE A 47 -2.02 0.70 7.87
C PHE A 47 -2.03 -0.50 8.82
N GLY A 48 -3.20 -0.87 9.34
CA GLY A 48 -3.37 -2.01 10.24
C GLY A 48 -4.01 -1.63 11.58
N SER A 49 -4.28 -2.66 12.39
CA SER A 49 -4.86 -2.49 13.72
C SER A 49 -3.90 -1.74 14.65
N TRP A 50 -4.43 -1.07 15.69
CA TRP A 50 -3.62 -0.40 16.72
C TRP A 50 -2.57 -1.34 17.36
N LYS A 51 -2.80 -2.65 17.35
CA LYS A 51 -1.86 -3.66 17.86
C LYS A 51 -0.55 -3.71 17.04
N LEU A 52 -0.61 -3.44 15.74
CA LEU A 52 0.59 -3.37 14.90
C LEU A 52 1.43 -2.13 15.20
N TRP A 53 0.78 -1.05 15.65
CA TRP A 53 1.45 0.18 16.08
C TRP A 53 2.10 0.06 17.45
N LEU A 54 1.61 -0.84 18.30
CA LEU A 54 2.13 -1.03 19.63
C LEU A 54 3.63 -1.36 19.62
N PHE A 55 4.10 -2.21 18.71
CA PHE A 55 5.51 -2.60 18.65
C PHE A 55 6.46 -1.46 18.26
N PRO A 56 6.24 -0.72 17.15
CA PRO A 56 7.03 0.47 16.85
C PRO A 56 6.97 1.52 17.95
N LEU A 57 5.80 1.71 18.57
CA LEU A 57 5.60 2.75 19.59
C LEU A 57 6.28 2.37 20.91
N LEU A 58 6.19 1.11 21.32
CA LEU A 58 6.99 0.55 22.43
C LEU A 58 8.47 0.64 22.13
N PHE A 59 8.91 0.33 20.91
CA PHE A 59 10.32 0.45 20.53
C PHE A 59 10.83 1.90 20.61
N ILE A 60 10.02 2.87 20.18
CA ILE A 60 10.36 4.30 20.28
C ILE A 60 10.42 4.75 21.74
N VAL A 61 9.41 4.40 22.55
CA VAL A 61 9.31 4.79 23.97
C VAL A 61 10.37 4.10 24.82
N ALA A 62 10.61 2.80 24.59
CA ALA A 62 11.63 2.02 25.28
C ALA A 62 13.03 2.23 24.70
N SER A 63 13.19 3.08 23.68
CA SER A 63 14.52 3.34 23.13
C SER A 63 15.38 3.99 24.23
N PRO A 64 16.65 3.57 24.39
CA PRO A 64 17.56 4.15 25.37
C PRO A 64 17.79 5.66 25.21
N LEU A 65 17.39 6.20 24.07
CA LEU A 65 17.48 7.62 23.72
C LEU A 65 16.47 8.49 24.47
N PHE A 66 15.33 7.93 24.93
CA PHE A 66 14.46 8.62 25.90
C PHE A 66 15.00 8.58 27.33
N LEU A 67 15.96 7.68 27.60
CA LEU A 67 16.65 7.55 28.89
C LEU A 67 17.94 8.41 28.95
N GLY A 68 18.24 9.18 27.90
CA GLY A 68 19.28 10.21 27.93
C GLY A 68 20.71 9.73 27.64
N GLU A 69 20.91 8.50 27.19
CA GLU A 69 22.25 8.00 26.89
C GLU A 69 22.69 8.31 25.45
N PRO A 70 23.78 9.09 25.26
CA PRO A 70 24.18 9.59 23.94
C PRO A 70 24.81 8.53 23.03
N ARG A 71 25.13 7.35 23.55
CA ARG A 71 25.70 6.22 22.79
C ARG A 71 25.27 4.89 23.40
N THR A 72 24.20 4.32 22.88
CA THR A 72 23.73 3.00 23.31
C THR A 72 23.92 1.99 22.18
N SER A 73 24.55 0.86 22.50
CA SER A 73 24.61 -0.29 21.61
C SER A 73 23.37 -1.16 21.85
N LEU A 74 22.55 -1.34 20.81
CA LEU A 74 21.44 -2.28 20.86
C LEU A 74 21.92 -3.57 20.17
N LEU A 75 22.01 -4.69 20.91
CA LEU A 75 22.53 -5.97 20.39
C LEU A 75 23.95 -5.85 19.78
N GLY A 76 24.80 -4.99 20.35
CA GLY A 76 26.18 -4.79 19.87
C GLY A 76 26.32 -3.91 18.63
N LEU A 77 25.22 -3.40 18.06
CA LEU A 77 25.25 -2.44 16.96
C LEU A 77 25.20 -1.00 17.50
N PRO A 78 26.07 -0.10 17.02
CA PRO A 78 26.03 1.30 17.42
C PRO A 78 24.73 1.93 16.91
N TYR A 79 23.92 2.45 17.82
CA TYR A 79 22.63 3.05 17.50
C TYR A 79 22.67 4.54 17.82
N SER A 80 22.40 5.39 16.81
CA SER A 80 22.49 6.85 16.96
C SER A 80 21.10 7.51 17.12
N PRO A 81 20.97 8.57 17.93
CA PRO A 81 19.74 9.36 18.06
C PRO A 81 19.18 9.83 16.71
N GLU A 82 20.07 10.23 15.80
CA GLU A 82 19.71 10.73 14.48
C GLU A 82 19.12 9.62 13.61
N GLN A 83 19.61 8.39 13.74
CA GLN A 83 19.07 7.24 13.01
C GLN A 83 17.66 6.89 13.50
N LEU A 84 17.42 6.90 14.82
CA LEU A 84 16.08 6.69 15.37
C LEU A 84 15.11 7.78 14.88
N GLY A 85 15.53 9.05 14.94
CA GLY A 85 14.72 10.17 14.49
C GLY A 85 14.36 10.08 13.00
N ARG A 86 15.32 9.70 12.15
CA ARG A 86 15.06 9.45 10.72
C ARG A 86 14.14 8.25 10.50
N GLY A 87 14.31 7.17 11.26
CA GLY A 87 13.45 5.98 11.21
C GLY A 87 12.01 6.28 11.60
N ALA A 88 11.81 7.03 12.70
CA ALA A 88 10.49 7.49 13.14
C ALA A 88 9.84 8.41 12.09
N LEU A 89 10.61 9.33 11.51
CA LEU A 89 10.13 10.19 10.43
C LEU A 89 9.73 9.37 9.20
N PHE A 90 10.52 8.37 8.81
CA PHE A 90 10.20 7.48 7.69
C PHE A 90 8.91 6.68 7.95
N LEU A 91 8.76 6.13 9.16
CA LEU A 91 7.55 5.41 9.57
C LEU A 91 6.32 6.32 9.54
N PHE A 92 6.44 7.57 9.99
CA PHE A 92 5.40 8.57 9.89
C PHE A 92 4.99 8.88 8.45
N HIS A 93 5.96 9.02 7.54
CA HIS A 93 5.67 9.25 6.12
C HIS A 93 5.01 8.03 5.47
N ALA A 94 5.47 6.82 5.81
CA ALA A 94 4.84 5.59 5.37
C ALA A 94 3.37 5.52 5.83
N TYR A 95 3.10 5.94 7.08
CA TYR A 95 1.72 6.04 7.56
C TYR A 95 0.89 7.03 6.75
N CYS A 96 1.39 8.26 6.60
CA CYS A 96 0.73 9.31 5.84
C CYS A 96 0.43 8.86 4.41
N PHE A 97 1.38 8.18 3.76
CA PHE A 97 1.22 7.62 2.41
C PHE A 97 0.06 6.63 2.34
N VAL A 98 -0.01 5.68 3.26
CA VAL A 98 -1.07 4.66 3.25
C VAL A 98 -2.42 5.25 3.63
N VAL A 99 -2.48 6.15 4.61
CA VAL A 99 -3.72 6.85 4.98
C VAL A 99 -4.24 7.67 3.80
N PHE A 100 -3.36 8.42 3.14
CA PHE A 100 -3.73 9.18 1.94
C PHE A 100 -4.16 8.24 0.80
N GLY A 101 -3.42 7.16 0.55
CA GLY A 101 -3.77 6.16 -0.46
C GLY A 101 -5.14 5.52 -0.20
N ALA A 102 -5.44 5.19 1.06
CA ALA A 102 -6.75 4.67 1.48
C ALA A 102 -7.85 5.71 1.24
N LEU A 103 -7.62 6.95 1.65
CA LEU A 103 -8.55 8.06 1.47
C LEU A 103 -8.84 8.34 -0.01
N VAL A 104 -7.82 8.34 -0.87
CA VAL A 104 -7.94 8.45 -2.33
C VAL A 104 -8.72 7.25 -2.89
N SER A 105 -8.39 6.03 -2.47
CA SER A 105 -9.07 4.82 -2.95
C SER A 105 -10.56 4.75 -2.57
N GLY A 106 -10.92 5.31 -1.42
CA GLY A 106 -12.32 5.45 -0.99
C GLY A 106 -13.04 6.60 -1.69
N ALA A 107 -12.31 7.59 -2.19
CA ALA A 107 -12.87 8.76 -2.85
C ALA A 107 -13.23 8.54 -4.32
N PHE A 108 -12.47 7.68 -5.02
CA PHE A 108 -12.62 7.46 -6.44
C PHE A 108 -13.07 6.04 -6.74
N SER A 109 -14.08 5.93 -7.59
CA SER A 109 -14.41 4.67 -8.22
C SER A 109 -13.34 4.27 -9.23
N LEU A 110 -13.17 2.97 -9.44
CA LEU A 110 -12.30 2.40 -10.48
C LEU A 110 -12.56 3.04 -11.86
N ARG A 111 -13.83 3.34 -12.16
CA ARG A 111 -14.28 3.95 -13.41
C ARG A 111 -13.80 5.39 -13.57
N GLU A 112 -13.77 6.15 -12.49
CA GLU A 112 -13.27 7.53 -12.49
C GLU A 112 -11.75 7.56 -12.66
N VAL A 113 -11.01 6.65 -12.00
CA VAL A 113 -9.57 6.50 -12.19
C VAL A 113 -9.27 6.15 -13.65
N MET A 114 -9.98 5.19 -14.24
CA MET A 114 -9.83 4.83 -15.66
C MET A 114 -10.07 6.03 -16.58
N ARG A 115 -11.18 6.76 -16.41
CA ARG A 115 -11.49 7.95 -17.21
C ARG A 115 -10.45 9.06 -17.06
N ALA A 116 -9.94 9.26 -15.86
CA ALA A 116 -8.88 10.25 -15.60
C ALA A 116 -7.57 9.84 -16.28
N SER A 117 -7.17 8.56 -16.20
CA SER A 117 -5.99 8.05 -16.91
C SER A 117 -6.11 8.15 -18.43
N GLU A 118 -7.30 7.88 -18.99
CA GLU A 118 -7.56 8.06 -20.42
C GLU A 118 -7.43 9.52 -20.84
N ARG A 119 -7.97 10.47 -20.06
CA ARG A 119 -7.83 11.92 -20.32
C ARG A 119 -6.38 12.39 -20.28
N LEU A 120 -5.53 11.75 -19.49
CA LEU A 120 -4.09 12.05 -19.40
C LEU A 120 -3.26 11.37 -20.51
N GLY A 121 -3.89 10.72 -21.49
CA GLY A 121 -3.21 10.00 -22.56
C GLY A 121 -2.53 8.71 -22.09
N MET A 122 -2.76 8.29 -20.83
CA MET A 122 -2.21 7.07 -20.23
C MET A 122 -3.11 5.87 -20.52
N GLY A 123 -3.50 5.71 -21.79
CA GLY A 123 -4.31 4.59 -22.26
C GLY A 123 -3.69 3.25 -21.84
N GLY A 124 -4.48 2.37 -21.24
CA GLY A 124 -4.04 1.08 -20.72
C GLY A 124 -3.47 1.10 -19.29
N VAL A 125 -2.92 2.23 -18.80
CA VAL A 125 -2.47 2.33 -17.40
C VAL A 125 -3.65 2.36 -16.45
N GLY A 126 -4.70 3.13 -16.77
CA GLY A 126 -5.93 3.14 -15.98
C GLY A 126 -6.57 1.76 -15.86
N LEU A 127 -6.54 0.97 -16.95
CA LEU A 127 -7.02 -0.41 -16.94
C LEU A 127 -6.14 -1.32 -16.07
N ARG A 128 -4.81 -1.19 -16.12
CA ARG A 128 -3.88 -1.98 -15.27
C ARG A 128 -4.04 -1.64 -13.80
N VAL A 129 -4.15 -0.35 -13.47
CA VAL A 129 -4.42 0.15 -12.12
C VAL A 129 -5.79 -0.31 -11.63
N ALA A 130 -6.78 -0.39 -12.51
CA ALA A 130 -8.10 -0.93 -12.21
C ALA A 130 -8.07 -2.46 -11.99
N LEU A 131 -7.30 -3.17 -12.80
CA LEU A 131 -7.19 -4.62 -12.76
C LEU A 131 -6.53 -5.12 -11.48
N GLY A 132 -5.50 -4.41 -11.02
CA GLY A 132 -4.70 -4.81 -9.85
C GLY A 132 -5.57 -5.10 -8.62
N PRO A 133 -6.37 -4.15 -8.12
CA PRO A 133 -7.26 -4.34 -6.98
C PRO A 133 -8.33 -5.42 -7.23
N ALA A 134 -8.91 -5.48 -8.43
CA ALA A 134 -9.91 -6.48 -8.78
C ALA A 134 -9.33 -7.90 -8.75
N ALA A 135 -8.15 -8.07 -9.36
CA ALA A 135 -7.39 -9.33 -9.35
C ALA A 135 -6.91 -9.66 -7.93
N ALA A 136 -6.47 -8.68 -7.13
CA ALA A 136 -6.01 -8.88 -5.76
C ALA A 136 -7.09 -9.50 -4.86
N LYS A 137 -8.37 -9.11 -5.02
CA LYS A 137 -9.48 -9.73 -4.27
C LYS A 137 -9.68 -11.20 -4.65
N ILE A 138 -9.60 -11.52 -5.93
CA ILE A 138 -9.73 -12.90 -6.45
C ILE A 138 -8.54 -13.74 -5.99
N VAL A 139 -7.32 -13.23 -6.15
CA VAL A 139 -6.08 -13.88 -5.72
C VAL A 139 -6.08 -14.09 -4.21
N SER A 140 -6.45 -13.09 -3.40
CA SER A 140 -6.54 -13.21 -1.94
C SER A 140 -7.51 -14.30 -1.48
N ARG A 141 -8.67 -14.41 -2.15
CA ARG A 141 -9.63 -15.49 -1.88
C ARG A 141 -9.02 -16.86 -2.25
N MET A 142 -8.44 -16.98 -3.44
CA MET A 142 -7.79 -18.20 -3.91
C MET A 142 -6.63 -18.63 -3.00
N VAL A 143 -5.81 -17.70 -2.53
CA VAL A 143 -4.72 -17.96 -1.59
C VAL A 143 -5.26 -18.51 -0.28
N ARG A 144 -6.34 -17.94 0.26
CA ARG A 144 -6.98 -18.43 1.50
C ARG A 144 -7.56 -19.83 1.33
N GLU A 145 -8.22 -20.10 0.22
CA GLU A 145 -8.76 -21.42 -0.09
C GLU A 145 -7.62 -22.45 -0.27
N THR A 146 -6.58 -22.10 -1.01
CA THR A 146 -5.39 -22.95 -1.20
C THR A 146 -4.68 -23.23 0.11
N TRP A 147 -4.54 -22.22 0.97
CA TRP A 147 -3.98 -22.37 2.31
C TRP A 147 -4.83 -23.28 3.20
N ALA A 148 -6.16 -23.13 3.17
CA ALA A 148 -7.07 -23.97 3.94
C ALA A 148 -6.92 -25.45 3.54
N THR A 149 -6.93 -25.76 2.25
CA THR A 149 -6.71 -27.12 1.73
C THR A 149 -5.33 -27.66 2.13
N TYR A 150 -4.29 -26.85 1.96
CA TYR A 150 -2.92 -27.23 2.35
C TYR A 150 -2.79 -27.54 3.85
N ARG A 151 -3.49 -26.79 4.70
CA ARG A 151 -3.51 -26.99 6.16
C ARG A 151 -4.33 -28.20 6.61
N MET A 152 -5.34 -28.61 5.85
CA MET A 152 -6.10 -29.84 6.14
C MET A 152 -5.20 -31.08 6.02
N GLU A 153 -4.30 -31.11 5.03
CA GLU A 153 -3.36 -32.22 4.84
C GLU A 153 -2.15 -32.16 5.79
N ARG A 154 -1.86 -30.98 6.36
CA ARG A 154 -0.69 -30.73 7.23
C ARG A 154 -1.11 -30.04 8.52
N PRO A 155 -1.58 -30.79 9.54
CA PRO A 155 -2.15 -30.22 10.76
C PRO A 155 -1.12 -29.49 11.64
N SER A 156 0.15 -29.90 11.63
CA SER A 156 1.25 -29.24 12.36
C SER A 156 1.98 -28.18 11.52
N LEU A 157 2.45 -27.10 12.17
CA LEU A 157 3.13 -25.96 11.51
C LEU A 157 4.51 -26.31 10.94
N LEU A 158 5.25 -27.22 11.59
CA LEU A 158 6.62 -27.61 11.19
C LEU A 158 6.66 -28.28 9.81
N PRO A 159 5.88 -29.35 9.53
CA PRO A 159 5.75 -29.92 8.18
C PRO A 159 5.15 -28.93 7.17
N ALA A 160 4.21 -28.08 7.60
CA ALA A 160 3.64 -27.05 6.74
C ALA A 160 4.67 -26.01 6.28
N ALA A 161 5.64 -25.66 7.13
CA ALA A 161 6.75 -24.77 6.78
C ALA A 161 7.77 -25.47 5.87
N ARG A 162 8.09 -26.75 6.13
CA ARG A 162 9.03 -27.55 5.33
C ARG A 162 8.59 -27.67 3.86
N ASP A 163 7.29 -27.83 3.63
CA ASP A 163 6.70 -28.01 2.29
C ASP A 163 6.15 -26.72 1.68
N CYS A 164 6.46 -25.55 2.24
CA CYS A 164 5.86 -24.27 1.81
C CYS A 164 6.06 -23.96 0.33
N LEU A 165 7.11 -24.49 -0.31
CA LEU A 165 7.35 -24.35 -1.75
C LEU A 165 6.23 -24.96 -2.59
N ILE A 166 5.58 -26.03 -2.12
CA ILE A 166 4.44 -26.66 -2.80
C ILE A 166 3.24 -25.71 -2.77
N LEU A 167 2.99 -25.06 -1.63
CA LEU A 167 1.96 -24.05 -1.48
C LEU A 167 2.23 -22.84 -2.40
N PHE A 168 3.46 -22.35 -2.45
CA PHE A 168 3.82 -21.24 -3.34
C PHE A 168 3.67 -21.62 -4.82
N GLY A 169 4.07 -22.84 -5.20
CA GLY A 169 3.87 -23.36 -6.56
C GLY A 169 2.40 -23.43 -6.94
N ALA A 170 1.54 -23.91 -6.03
CA ALA A 170 0.08 -23.95 -6.24
C ALA A 170 -0.53 -22.54 -6.39
N ILE A 171 -0.13 -21.58 -5.53
CA ILE A 171 -0.58 -20.19 -5.61
C ILE A 171 -0.14 -19.55 -6.94
N ALA A 172 1.11 -19.76 -7.35
CA ALA A 172 1.64 -19.21 -8.60
C ALA A 172 0.89 -19.77 -9.82
N ARG A 173 0.70 -21.10 -9.89
CA ARG A 173 -0.06 -21.75 -10.96
C ARG A 173 -1.50 -21.23 -11.03
N ASN A 174 -2.20 -21.16 -9.89
CA ASN A 174 -3.58 -20.68 -9.85
C ASN A 174 -3.69 -19.21 -10.24
N THR A 175 -2.71 -18.38 -9.86
CA THR A 175 -2.65 -16.97 -10.27
C THR A 175 -2.45 -16.84 -11.78
N ALA A 176 -1.59 -17.67 -12.39
CA ALA A 176 -1.37 -17.70 -13.82
C ALA A 176 -2.66 -18.09 -14.59
N LEU A 177 -3.39 -19.11 -14.14
CA LEU A 177 -4.67 -19.51 -14.73
C LEU A 177 -5.73 -18.41 -14.65
N ILE A 178 -5.76 -17.65 -13.56
CA ILE A 178 -6.65 -16.48 -13.43
C ILE A 178 -6.25 -15.39 -14.43
N ALA A 179 -4.95 -15.09 -14.55
CA ALA A 179 -4.45 -14.10 -15.50
C ALA A 179 -4.79 -14.49 -16.95
N GLU A 180 -4.64 -15.77 -17.30
CA GLU A 180 -5.03 -16.32 -18.60
C GLU A 180 -6.53 -16.13 -18.88
N ARG A 181 -7.40 -16.50 -17.93
CA ARG A 181 -8.86 -16.31 -18.07
C ARG A 181 -9.25 -14.84 -18.25
N ILE A 182 -8.61 -13.94 -17.49
CA ILE A 182 -8.85 -12.49 -17.63
C ILE A 182 -8.38 -12.00 -19.00
N SER A 183 -7.23 -12.48 -19.50
CA SER A 183 -6.72 -12.17 -20.84
C SER A 183 -7.69 -12.62 -21.94
N ILE A 184 -8.22 -13.84 -21.85
CA ILE A 184 -9.22 -14.38 -22.78
C ILE A 184 -10.49 -13.51 -22.76
N LEU A 185 -10.97 -13.10 -21.58
CA LEU A 185 -12.14 -12.23 -21.47
C LEU A 185 -11.91 -10.86 -22.13
N PHE A 186 -10.71 -10.31 -22.02
CA PHE A 186 -10.36 -9.07 -22.71
C PHE A 186 -10.30 -9.24 -24.22
N TYR A 187 -9.74 -10.35 -24.69
CA TYR A 187 -9.71 -10.71 -26.10
C TYR A 187 -11.13 -10.84 -26.68
N LEU A 188 -12.00 -11.61 -26.01
CA LEU A 188 -13.41 -11.80 -26.42
C LEU A 188 -14.21 -10.49 -26.44
N ARG A 189 -13.92 -9.56 -25.52
CA ARG A 189 -14.58 -8.25 -25.47
C ARG A 189 -13.95 -7.20 -26.38
N ASN A 190 -12.99 -7.59 -27.22
CA ASN A 190 -12.23 -6.70 -28.10
C ASN A 190 -11.63 -5.49 -27.37
N VAL A 191 -11.25 -5.67 -26.10
CA VAL A 191 -10.62 -4.63 -25.31
C VAL A 191 -9.16 -4.58 -25.71
N ARG A 192 -8.78 -3.56 -26.48
CA ARG A 192 -7.38 -3.34 -26.86
C ARG A 192 -6.56 -2.93 -25.64
N VAL A 193 -5.87 -3.88 -25.02
CA VAL A 193 -4.81 -3.61 -24.03
C VAL A 193 -3.52 -3.30 -24.80
N GLY A 194 -3.49 -2.17 -25.51
CA GLY A 194 -2.39 -1.76 -26.39
C GLY A 194 -1.54 -0.65 -25.79
N ALA A 195 -0.22 -0.81 -25.88
CA ALA A 195 0.80 0.15 -25.47
C ALA A 195 0.50 1.58 -25.97
N ALA A 196 0.86 2.56 -25.14
CA ALA A 196 0.86 3.99 -25.44
C ALA A 196 1.20 4.25 -26.91
N GLY A 197 0.37 5.08 -27.55
CA GLY A 197 0.50 5.43 -28.97
C GLY A 197 1.92 5.82 -29.33
N ARG A 198 2.58 5.01 -30.16
CA ARG A 198 3.58 5.53 -31.07
C ARG A 198 2.84 6.28 -32.16
N GLY A 199 3.16 7.56 -32.27
CA GLY A 199 2.43 8.54 -33.05
C GLY A 199 2.23 8.16 -34.50
N GLY A 200 0.97 8.18 -34.93
CA GLY A 200 0.61 8.49 -36.31
C GLY A 200 0.49 10.00 -36.46
N ARG A 201 1.62 10.70 -36.61
CA ARG A 201 1.62 11.99 -37.32
C ARG A 201 1.55 11.63 -38.80
N GLY A 202 0.35 11.74 -39.35
CA GLY A 202 0.07 11.56 -40.77
C GLY A 202 -1.09 12.47 -41.13
N ARG A 203 -0.79 13.77 -41.18
CA ARG A 203 -1.37 14.80 -42.05
C ARG A 203 -0.62 16.11 -41.83
#